data_AF-A0A962YV66-F1
#
_entry.id   AF-A0A962YV66-F1
#
_cell.length_a   1.000
_cell.length_b   1.000
_cell.length_c   1.000
_cell.angle_alpha   90.00
_cell.angle_beta   90.00
_cell.angle_gamma   90.00
#
_symmetry.space_group_name_H-M   'P 1'
#
loop_
_entity.id
_entity.type
_entity.pdbx_description
1 polymer ?
#
loop_
_entity_poly.entity_id
_entity_poly.type
_entity_poly.pdbx_seq_one_letter_code
_entity_poly.pdbx_strand_id
1 'polypeptide(L)'
;YRDELINALANNHGRWTARAQRPQAQIVFCIDDREEGIRRHLEELNPRIETLGAAGFFGVVMNWRGLDDREVTPLCPVVATPAHEVCEVARPGAEARHALHDQWRDRRDRLRDLYHGIRRNLLSSAPLIAALAPGALLTLVGKLFAPSRQAALVAAIDALWVPAVPTQVAVTAAADDDAPATPERPRLGFTDAEQADRVAALLRNIGLTTRFAPLVILMGHGSISQNNPHLAAYDCGACSGRHGGPNARAFAAMANRPQVRTLLAERGIEVPEDTWFIGAEHNTCDEVITLYDPDDLPAALASALAELRRVLDQACERSAHERCRRFASAPRDPTPAQALRHVVERSRDFSQARPELGHATNAAALVGRRSMSQGLFLDRRAFLISYDPTQDPSGTVLEGILLAVGP
;
A
#
# COMPACT_ATOMS: atom_id res chain seq x y z
N TYR A 1 -0.06 23.89 -17.28
CA TYR A 1 -0.69 22.70 -16.66
C TYR A 1 -2.19 22.57 -16.96
N ARG A 2 -3.09 23.47 -16.54
CA ARG A 2 -4.54 23.30 -16.80
C ARG A 2 -4.86 23.11 -18.28
N ASP A 3 -4.41 24.02 -19.15
CA ASP A 3 -4.71 23.95 -20.58
C ASP A 3 -4.07 22.73 -21.24
N GLU A 4 -2.84 22.38 -20.85
CA GLU A 4 -2.15 21.16 -21.30
C GLU A 4 -2.93 19.90 -20.91
N LEU A 5 -3.43 19.83 -19.67
CA LEU A 5 -4.22 18.71 -19.17
C LEU A 5 -5.55 18.58 -19.93
N ILE A 6 -6.29 19.68 -20.09
CA ILE A 6 -7.56 19.68 -20.83
C ILE A 6 -7.33 19.27 -22.28
N ASN A 7 -6.28 19.80 -22.93
CA ASN A 7 -5.92 19.42 -24.29
C ASN A 7 -5.50 17.95 -24.38
N ALA A 8 -4.73 17.43 -23.41
CA ALA A 8 -4.35 16.02 -23.37
C ALA A 8 -5.59 15.11 -23.24
N LEU A 9 -6.52 15.43 -22.34
CA LEU A 9 -7.77 14.70 -22.15
C LEU A 9 -8.66 14.75 -23.40
N ALA A 10 -8.81 15.92 -24.02
CA ALA A 10 -9.58 16.09 -25.26
C ALA A 10 -8.99 15.24 -26.40
N ASN A 11 -7.66 15.22 -26.55
CA ASN A 11 -6.98 14.40 -27.55
C ASN A 11 -6.97 12.89 -27.23
N ASN A 12 -7.16 12.52 -25.95
CA ASN A 12 -7.26 11.13 -25.51
C ASN A 12 -8.69 10.58 -25.59
N HIS A 13 -9.68 11.45 -25.69
CA HIS A 13 -11.08 11.07 -25.76
C HIS A 13 -11.32 10.09 -26.92
N GLY A 14 -12.09 9.02 -26.65
CA GLY A 14 -12.40 8.01 -27.66
C GLY A 14 -11.35 6.90 -27.82
N ARG A 15 -10.10 7.08 -27.37
CA ARG A 15 -9.02 6.10 -27.59
C ARG A 15 -9.22 4.79 -26.83
N TRP A 16 -9.89 4.83 -25.67
CA TRP A 16 -10.04 3.71 -24.74
C TRP A 16 -11.50 3.41 -24.37
N THR A 17 -12.43 3.64 -25.30
CA THR A 17 -13.88 3.64 -25.05
C THR A 17 -14.46 2.35 -24.47
N ALA A 18 -13.93 1.18 -24.82
CA ALA A 18 -14.41 -0.10 -24.29
C ALA A 18 -13.30 -1.15 -24.17
N ARG A 19 -13.35 -1.93 -23.10
CA ARG A 19 -12.65 -3.23 -23.00
C ARG A 19 -13.58 -4.31 -23.53
N ALA A 20 -13.21 -4.93 -24.66
CA ALA A 20 -13.99 -5.98 -25.31
C ALA A 20 -13.83 -7.35 -24.63
N GLN A 21 -12.75 -7.56 -23.87
CA GLN A 21 -12.42 -8.83 -23.21
C GLN A 21 -12.30 -8.63 -21.70
N ARG A 22 -12.56 -9.70 -20.94
CA ARG A 22 -12.31 -9.76 -19.50
C ARG A 22 -10.82 -9.47 -19.24
N PRO A 23 -10.47 -8.53 -18.32
CA PRO A 23 -9.07 -8.25 -17.99
C PRO A 23 -8.37 -9.49 -17.41
N GLN A 24 -7.05 -9.56 -17.61
CA GLN A 24 -6.23 -10.60 -16.96
C GLN A 24 -6.05 -10.35 -15.47
N ALA A 25 -5.95 -9.07 -15.10
CA ALA A 25 -5.88 -8.61 -13.73
C ALA A 25 -6.49 -7.21 -13.63
N GLN A 26 -7.07 -6.92 -12.47
CA GLN A 26 -7.52 -5.59 -12.07
C GLN A 26 -6.72 -5.16 -10.86
N ILE A 27 -6.18 -3.94 -10.87
CA ILE A 27 -5.43 -3.40 -9.74
C ILE A 27 -6.04 -2.08 -9.29
N VAL A 28 -6.61 -2.07 -8.09
CA VAL A 28 -7.14 -0.89 -7.43
C VAL A 28 -6.02 -0.25 -6.63
N PHE A 29 -5.40 0.77 -7.20
CA PHE A 29 -4.34 1.54 -6.55
C PHE A 29 -4.92 2.67 -5.70
N CYS A 30 -4.18 3.09 -4.67
CA CYS A 30 -4.43 4.35 -3.98
C CYS A 30 -4.45 5.51 -4.98
N ILE A 31 -5.37 6.47 -4.82
CA ILE A 31 -5.53 7.66 -5.67
C ILE A 31 -4.32 8.59 -5.73
N ASP A 32 -3.32 8.34 -4.89
CA ASP A 32 -2.05 9.05 -4.79
C ASP A 32 -1.43 9.35 -6.18
N ASP A 33 -0.98 10.59 -6.40
CA ASP A 33 -0.40 11.05 -7.67
C ASP A 33 0.92 10.34 -7.97
N ARG A 34 1.60 9.80 -6.94
CA ARG A 34 2.82 9.02 -7.08
C ARG A 34 2.57 7.63 -7.68
N GLU A 35 1.33 7.13 -7.63
CA GLU A 35 0.92 5.87 -8.26
C GLU A 35 0.57 6.05 -9.75
N GLU A 36 0.52 7.28 -10.27
CA GLU A 36 0.12 7.55 -11.65
C GLU A 36 1.06 6.90 -12.68
N GLY A 37 2.37 7.10 -12.52
CA GLY A 37 3.38 6.61 -13.46
C GLY A 37 3.39 5.08 -13.58
N ILE A 38 3.34 4.37 -12.44
CA ILE A 38 3.32 2.90 -12.43
C ILE A 38 2.04 2.35 -13.08
N ARG A 39 0.87 2.96 -12.83
CA ARG A 39 -0.40 2.56 -13.48
C ARG A 39 -0.29 2.66 -15.00
N ARG A 40 0.22 3.79 -15.51
CA ARG A 40 0.37 4.02 -16.95
C ARG A 40 1.34 3.01 -17.57
N HIS A 41 2.51 2.80 -16.96
CA HIS A 41 3.47 1.83 -17.47
C HIS A 41 2.97 0.40 -17.43
N LEU A 42 2.21 0.03 -16.40
CA LEU A 42 1.59 -1.29 -16.29
C LEU A 42 0.61 -1.54 -17.46
N GLU A 43 -0.24 -0.56 -17.77
CA GLU A 43 -1.21 -0.63 -18.88
C GLU A 43 -0.52 -0.61 -20.26
N GLU A 44 0.59 0.12 -20.40
CA GLU A 44 1.43 0.12 -21.62
C GLU A 44 2.13 -1.23 -21.84
N LEU A 45 2.65 -1.83 -20.77
CA LEU A 45 3.33 -3.13 -20.80
C LEU A 45 2.35 -4.27 -21.09
N ASN A 46 1.15 -4.20 -20.52
CA ASN A 46 0.10 -5.19 -20.74
C ASN A 46 -1.28 -4.52 -20.81
N PRO A 47 -1.82 -4.26 -22.02
CA PRO A 47 -3.13 -3.65 -22.21
C PRO A 47 -4.30 -4.47 -21.63
N ARG A 48 -4.09 -5.76 -21.30
CA ARG A 48 -5.10 -6.60 -20.67
C ARG A 48 -5.19 -6.43 -19.15
N ILE A 49 -4.30 -5.63 -18.54
CA ILE A 49 -4.42 -5.21 -17.15
C ILE A 49 -5.28 -3.94 -17.09
N GLU A 50 -6.17 -3.87 -16.11
CA GLU A 50 -6.99 -2.70 -15.82
C GLU A 50 -6.57 -2.09 -14.48
N THR A 51 -6.36 -0.77 -14.45
CA THR A 51 -6.12 -0.07 -13.18
C THR A 51 -7.34 0.73 -12.76
N LEU A 52 -7.61 0.74 -11.47
CA LEU A 52 -8.66 1.53 -10.84
C LEU A 52 -8.07 2.36 -9.70
N GLY A 53 -8.74 3.44 -9.32
CA GLY A 53 -8.29 4.34 -8.27
C GLY A 53 -9.30 4.47 -7.13
N ALA A 54 -8.84 4.23 -5.90
CA ALA A 54 -9.63 4.44 -4.68
C ALA A 54 -8.79 5.14 -3.60
N ALA A 55 -9.45 5.79 -2.64
CA ALA A 55 -8.76 6.26 -1.44
C ALA A 55 -8.09 5.07 -0.73
N GLY A 56 -6.83 5.23 -0.29
CA GLY A 56 -5.96 4.12 0.14
C GLY A 56 -6.39 3.36 1.41
N PHE A 57 -7.45 3.79 2.08
CA PHE A 57 -8.09 3.02 3.16
C PHE A 57 -9.15 2.04 2.65
N PHE A 58 -9.51 2.08 1.36
CA PHE A 58 -10.39 1.13 0.66
C PHE A 58 -11.78 0.94 1.30
N GLY A 59 -12.31 1.96 1.98
CA GLY A 59 -13.58 1.83 2.72
C GLY A 59 -13.47 1.07 4.05
N VAL A 60 -12.28 0.61 4.42
CA VAL A 60 -12.02 -0.16 5.65
C VAL A 60 -11.54 0.80 6.74
N VAL A 61 -12.49 1.46 7.41
CA VAL A 61 -12.19 2.27 8.60
C VAL A 61 -11.96 1.33 9.79
N MET A 62 -10.72 1.26 10.28
CA MET A 62 -10.33 0.35 11.37
C MET A 62 -9.21 0.91 12.25
N ASN A 63 -9.21 0.50 13.51
CA ASN A 63 -8.04 0.52 14.39
C ASN A 63 -7.20 -0.72 14.07
N TRP A 64 -5.99 -0.54 13.57
CA TRP A 64 -5.10 -1.62 13.20
C TRP A 64 -4.13 -1.96 14.33
N ARG A 65 -3.92 -3.25 14.57
CA ARG A 65 -2.84 -3.77 15.41
C ARG A 65 -2.06 -4.81 14.61
N GLY A 66 -0.86 -4.46 14.17
CA GLY A 66 0.07 -5.42 13.59
C GLY A 66 0.50 -6.46 14.62
N LEU A 67 1.07 -7.58 14.15
CA LEU A 67 1.52 -8.66 15.05
C LEU A 67 2.42 -8.12 16.17
N ASP A 68 3.24 -7.15 15.80
CA ASP A 68 4.26 -6.56 16.63
C ASP A 68 3.82 -5.29 17.39
N ASP A 69 2.61 -4.80 17.17
CA ASP A 69 2.18 -3.50 17.70
C ASP A 69 1.70 -3.59 19.16
N ARG A 70 2.16 -2.65 19.98
CA ARG A 70 1.72 -2.52 21.38
C ARG A 70 0.42 -1.73 21.51
N GLU A 71 0.19 -0.80 20.60
CA GLU A 71 -0.95 0.10 20.57
C GLU A 71 -1.65 -0.01 19.22
N VAL A 72 -2.94 0.29 19.20
CA VAL A 72 -3.69 0.37 17.95
C VAL A 72 -3.39 1.66 17.22
N THR A 73 -3.38 1.61 15.88
CA THR A 73 -3.25 2.78 15.03
C THR A 73 -4.53 2.94 14.20
N PRO A 74 -5.22 4.09 14.23
CA PRO A 74 -6.35 4.31 13.33
C PRO A 74 -5.85 4.42 11.89
N LEU A 75 -6.36 3.55 11.01
CA LEU A 75 -6.06 3.56 9.58
C LEU A 75 -7.28 4.01 8.79
N CYS A 76 -7.52 5.31 8.81
CA CYS A 76 -8.67 5.95 8.17
C CYS A 76 -8.39 7.44 7.90
N PRO A 77 -9.25 8.14 7.14
CA PRO A 77 -9.19 9.59 7.01
C PRO A 77 -9.39 10.28 8.36
N VAL A 78 -8.82 11.48 8.51
CA VAL A 78 -8.88 12.26 9.78
C VAL A 78 -10.31 12.61 10.22
N VAL A 79 -11.26 12.63 9.27
CA VAL A 79 -12.68 12.91 9.52
C VAL A 79 -13.47 11.69 9.98
N ALA A 80 -12.85 10.51 10.06
CA ALA A 80 -13.49 9.27 10.48
C ALA A 80 -12.84 8.75 11.77
N THR A 81 -13.67 8.26 12.70
CA THR A 81 -13.21 7.61 13.92
C THR A 81 -13.57 6.11 13.85
N PRO A 82 -12.60 5.19 13.91
CA PRO A 82 -12.90 3.77 13.82
C PRO A 82 -13.68 3.25 15.03
N ALA A 83 -14.67 2.39 14.74
CA ALA A 83 -15.43 1.64 15.74
C ALA A 83 -15.02 0.16 15.81
N HIS A 84 -14.05 -0.25 14.99
CA HIS A 84 -13.63 -1.65 14.87
C HIS A 84 -12.11 -1.75 14.99
N GLU A 85 -11.62 -2.77 15.69
CA GLU A 85 -10.21 -3.13 15.79
C GLU A 85 -9.95 -4.39 14.96
N VAL A 86 -8.91 -4.34 14.14
CA VAL A 86 -8.49 -5.44 13.27
C VAL A 86 -7.05 -5.79 13.62
N CYS A 87 -6.84 -7.03 14.00
CA CYS A 87 -5.53 -7.52 14.45
C CYS A 87 -4.91 -8.43 13.39
N GLU A 88 -3.63 -8.22 13.14
CA GLU A 88 -2.78 -9.23 12.56
C GLU A 88 -2.41 -10.24 13.64
N VAL A 89 -2.60 -11.53 13.34
CA VAL A 89 -2.35 -12.63 14.26
C VAL A 89 -1.51 -13.70 13.58
N ALA A 90 -0.73 -14.44 14.37
CA ALA A 90 -0.02 -15.61 13.87
C ALA A 90 -1.03 -16.63 13.30
N ARG A 91 -0.68 -17.26 12.17
CA ARG A 91 -1.50 -18.32 11.59
C ARG A 91 -1.58 -19.52 12.55
N PRO A 92 -2.70 -20.28 12.52
CA PRO A 92 -2.78 -21.53 13.26
C PRO A 92 -1.60 -22.46 12.94
N GLY A 93 -0.97 -23.02 13.96
CA GLY A 93 0.25 -23.84 13.81
C GLY A 93 1.57 -23.06 13.83
N ALA A 94 1.54 -21.73 13.84
CA ALA A 94 2.73 -20.88 13.96
C ALA A 94 3.00 -20.42 15.40
N GLU A 95 2.32 -20.96 16.41
CA GLU A 95 2.38 -20.48 17.81
C GLU A 95 3.78 -20.59 18.40
N ALA A 96 4.45 -21.73 18.20
CA ALA A 96 5.82 -21.93 18.68
C ALA A 96 6.80 -20.95 18.00
N ARG A 97 6.58 -20.65 16.72
CA ARG A 97 7.40 -19.71 15.94
C ARG A 97 7.15 -18.27 16.37
N HIS A 98 5.90 -17.92 16.69
CA HIS A 98 5.52 -16.63 17.25
C HIS A 98 6.12 -16.42 18.64
N ALA A 99 6.05 -17.41 19.54
CA ALA A 99 6.70 -17.33 20.84
C ALA A 99 8.22 -17.16 20.73
N LEU A 100 8.86 -17.82 19.76
CA LEU A 100 10.28 -17.64 19.47
C LEU A 100 10.57 -16.22 18.94
N HIS A 101 9.75 -15.74 18.01
CA HIS A 101 9.82 -14.38 17.48
C HIS A 101 9.79 -13.35 18.62
N ASP A 102 8.79 -13.42 19.50
CA ASP A 102 8.63 -12.50 20.64
C ASP A 102 9.85 -12.53 21.55
N GLN A 103 10.37 -13.70 21.89
CA GLN A 103 11.56 -13.83 22.73
C GLN A 103 12.79 -13.15 22.13
N TRP A 104 13.04 -13.33 20.83
CA TRP A 104 14.20 -12.72 20.16
C TRP A 104 14.01 -11.23 19.94
N ARG A 105 12.79 -10.80 19.63
CA ARG A 105 12.41 -9.41 19.49
C ARG A 105 12.57 -8.66 20.81
N ASP A 106 12.07 -9.21 21.91
CA ASP A 106 12.23 -8.65 23.25
C ASP A 106 13.70 -8.50 23.64
N ARG A 107 14.53 -9.51 23.33
CA ARG A 107 15.98 -9.43 23.57
C ARG A 107 16.62 -8.31 22.75
N ARG A 108 16.26 -8.19 21.47
CA ARG A 108 16.75 -7.11 20.59
C ARG A 108 16.34 -5.73 21.12
N ASP A 109 15.08 -5.58 21.52
CA ASP A 109 14.55 -4.31 22.02
C ASP A 109 15.21 -3.92 23.34
N ARG A 110 15.44 -4.86 24.27
CA ARG A 110 16.21 -4.61 25.50
C ARG A 110 17.66 -4.19 25.22
N LEU A 111 18.31 -4.80 24.22
CA LEU A 111 19.67 -4.41 23.81
C LEU A 111 19.69 -2.99 23.22
N ARG A 112 18.68 -2.65 22.41
CA ARG A 112 18.51 -1.30 21.86
C ARG A 112 18.27 -0.27 22.97
N ASP A 113 17.42 -0.60 23.93
CA ASP A 113 17.11 0.27 25.08
C ASP A 113 18.34 0.47 25.97
N LEU A 114 19.13 -0.58 26.19
CA LEU A 114 20.42 -0.49 26.88
C LEU A 114 21.37 0.45 26.12
N TYR A 115 21.51 0.27 24.80
CA TYR A 115 22.35 1.13 23.96
C TYR A 115 21.92 2.61 24.02
N HIS A 116 20.62 2.90 23.98
CA HIS A 116 20.12 4.27 24.17
C HIS A 116 20.35 4.78 25.60
N GLY A 117 20.23 3.89 26.59
CA GLY A 117 20.50 4.17 28.01
C GLY A 117 21.95 4.54 28.31
N ILE A 118 22.93 4.05 27.53
CA ILE A 118 24.36 4.42 27.66
C ILE A 118 24.53 5.94 27.60
N ARG A 119 23.75 6.63 26.75
CA ARG A 119 23.82 8.09 26.58
C ARG A 119 23.26 8.88 27.78
N ARG A 120 22.55 8.23 28.70
CA ARG A 120 21.89 8.86 29.85
C ARG A 120 22.74 8.86 31.12
N ASN A 121 23.82 8.09 31.19
CA ASN A 121 24.69 8.01 32.37
C ASN A 121 26.03 8.72 32.11
N LEU A 122 26.26 9.85 32.80
CA LEU A 122 27.46 10.69 32.62
C LEU A 122 28.77 9.97 32.96
N LEU A 123 28.76 9.03 33.92
CA LEU A 123 29.99 8.41 34.43
C LEU A 123 30.41 7.16 33.63
N SER A 124 29.45 6.37 33.14
CA SER A 124 29.72 5.15 32.36
C SER A 124 29.70 5.36 30.85
N SER A 125 29.17 6.49 30.35
CA SER A 125 29.04 6.76 28.92
C SER A 125 30.39 6.86 28.20
N ALA A 126 31.37 7.59 28.75
CA ALA A 126 32.67 7.80 28.09
C ALA A 126 33.41 6.50 27.73
N PRO A 127 33.65 5.56 28.67
CA PRO A 127 34.34 4.31 28.35
C PRO A 127 33.52 3.41 27.41
N LEU A 128 32.19 3.36 27.57
CA LEU A 128 31.32 2.54 26.71
C LEU A 128 31.24 3.09 25.28
N ILE A 129 31.15 4.41 25.12
CA ILE A 129 31.19 5.06 23.80
C ILE A 129 32.54 4.79 23.14
N ALA A 130 33.65 4.93 23.87
CA ALA A 130 34.99 4.65 23.34
C ALA A 130 35.13 3.18 22.88
N ALA A 131 34.60 2.23 23.66
CA ALA A 131 34.61 0.81 23.31
C ALA A 131 33.77 0.50 22.05
N LEU A 132 32.62 1.16 21.88
CA LEU A 132 31.72 0.95 20.74
C LEU A 132 32.09 1.78 19.49
N ALA A 133 32.94 2.79 19.63
CA ALA A 133 33.28 3.73 18.56
C ALA A 133 33.83 3.08 17.29
N PRO A 134 34.73 2.07 17.32
CA PRO A 134 35.22 1.42 16.11
C PRO A 134 34.10 0.76 15.29
N GLY A 135 33.16 0.08 15.95
CA GLY A 135 32.00 -0.53 15.28
C GLY A 135 31.01 0.49 14.73
N ALA A 136 30.79 1.59 15.47
CA ALA A 136 29.99 2.71 14.99
C ALA A 136 30.62 3.39 13.77
N LEU A 137 31.94 3.55 13.75
CA LEU A 137 32.69 4.09 12.61
C LEU A 137 32.55 3.20 11.38
N LEU A 138 32.74 1.89 11.51
CA LEU A 138 32.53 0.94 10.39
C LEU A 138 31.10 1.02 9.85
N THR A 139 30.11 1.11 10.74
CA THR A 139 28.70 1.28 10.35
C THR A 139 28.48 2.59 9.59
N LEU A 140 29.08 3.69 10.04
CA LEU A 140 28.97 5.01 9.38
C LEU A 140 29.66 5.02 8.01
N VAL A 141 30.86 4.44 7.89
CA VAL A 141 31.57 4.26 6.62
C VAL A 141 30.71 3.45 5.64
N GLY A 142 30.11 2.35 6.11
CA GLY A 142 29.18 1.56 5.30
C GLY A 142 27.96 2.37 4.82
N LYS A 143 27.35 3.16 5.70
CA LYS A 143 26.23 4.04 5.34
C LYS A 143 26.62 5.12 4.32
N LEU A 144 27.83 5.68 4.43
CA LEU A 144 28.27 6.77 3.57
C LEU A 144 28.64 6.29 2.15
N PHE A 145 29.37 5.17 2.04
CA PHE A 145 29.92 4.71 0.76
C PHE A 145 29.11 3.59 0.11
N ALA A 146 28.25 2.91 0.85
CA ALA A 146 27.46 1.78 0.33
C ALA A 146 26.11 1.62 1.06
N PRO A 147 25.25 2.67 1.11
CA PRO A 147 24.01 2.68 1.89
C PRO A 147 23.09 1.49 1.59
N SER A 148 22.92 1.15 0.30
CA SER A 148 22.11 -0.01 -0.09
C SER A 148 22.64 -1.35 0.40
N ARG A 149 23.96 -1.58 0.32
CA ARG A 149 24.57 -2.83 0.79
C ARG A 149 24.54 -2.91 2.31
N GLN A 150 24.79 -1.78 2.98
CA GLN A 150 24.72 -1.68 4.44
C GLN A 150 23.30 -1.97 4.95
N ALA A 151 22.28 -1.38 4.33
CA ALA A 151 20.89 -1.63 4.69
C ALA A 151 20.49 -3.10 4.46
N ALA A 152 20.90 -3.68 3.32
CA ALA A 152 20.64 -5.09 3.03
C ALA A 152 21.32 -6.03 4.04
N LEU A 153 22.57 -5.73 4.44
CA LEU A 153 23.27 -6.50 5.48
C LEU A 153 22.55 -6.41 6.83
N VAL A 154 22.13 -5.21 7.24
CA VAL A 154 21.39 -5.03 8.49
C VAL A 154 20.06 -5.78 8.46
N ALA A 155 19.32 -5.69 7.36
CA ALA A 155 18.06 -6.43 7.20
C ALA A 155 18.27 -7.95 7.24
N ALA A 156 19.34 -8.46 6.62
CA ALA A 156 19.66 -9.88 6.65
C ALA A 156 20.04 -10.37 8.06
N ILE A 157 20.80 -9.56 8.82
CA ILE A 157 21.12 -9.86 10.22
C ILE A 157 19.86 -9.85 11.08
N ASP A 158 18.99 -8.85 10.89
CA ASP A 158 17.74 -8.73 11.64
C ASP A 158 16.80 -9.91 11.36
N ALA A 159 16.65 -10.31 10.09
CA ALA A 159 15.84 -11.46 9.70
C ALA A 159 16.38 -12.81 10.23
N LEU A 160 17.70 -12.92 10.45
CA LEU A 160 18.31 -14.08 11.10
C LEU A 160 18.07 -14.07 12.61
N TRP A 161 18.05 -12.89 13.22
CA TRP A 161 17.88 -12.72 14.66
C TRP A 161 16.43 -12.88 15.10
N VAL A 162 15.49 -12.25 14.38
CA VAL A 162 14.06 -12.26 14.67
C VAL A 162 13.35 -13.05 13.57
N PRO A 163 12.95 -14.31 13.81
CA PRO A 163 12.35 -15.15 12.78
C PRO A 163 11.01 -14.58 12.32
N ALA A 164 10.78 -14.45 11.01
CA ALA A 164 9.49 -14.05 10.47
C ALA A 164 8.39 -15.05 10.86
N VAL A 165 7.19 -14.57 11.17
CA VAL A 165 6.02 -15.37 11.55
C VAL A 165 5.00 -15.31 10.42
N PRO A 166 4.47 -16.44 9.92
CA PRO A 166 3.32 -16.43 9.03
C PRO A 166 2.10 -15.86 9.76
N THR A 167 1.49 -14.80 9.21
CA THR A 167 0.36 -14.11 9.82
C THR A 167 -0.88 -14.15 8.95
N GLN A 168 -2.02 -13.87 9.56
CA GLN A 168 -3.30 -13.62 8.90
C GLN A 168 -4.00 -12.44 9.58
N VAL A 169 -5.03 -11.88 8.95
CA VAL A 169 -5.82 -10.79 9.54
C VAL A 169 -7.11 -11.31 10.14
N ALA A 170 -7.33 -11.02 11.42
CA ALA A 170 -8.58 -11.32 12.11
C ALA A 170 -9.63 -10.24 11.77
N VAL A 171 -10.34 -10.42 10.66
CA VAL A 171 -11.38 -9.49 10.17
C VAL A 171 -12.78 -9.79 10.67
N THR A 172 -13.02 -10.98 11.25
CA THR A 172 -14.38 -11.44 11.62
C THR A 172 -14.60 -11.32 13.12
N ALA A 173 -15.71 -10.68 13.48
CA ALA A 173 -16.15 -10.58 14.87
C ALA A 173 -16.58 -11.93 15.44
N ALA A 174 -16.53 -12.07 16.77
CA ALA A 174 -17.09 -13.23 17.45
C ALA A 174 -18.61 -13.32 17.23
N ALA A 175 -19.14 -14.52 17.04
CA ALA A 175 -20.54 -14.75 16.69
C ALA A 175 -21.53 -14.26 17.76
N ASP A 176 -21.10 -14.16 19.01
CA ASP A 176 -21.94 -13.77 20.15
C ASP A 176 -21.84 -12.26 20.51
N ASP A 177 -21.12 -11.47 19.70
CA ASP A 177 -20.93 -10.03 19.96
C ASP A 177 -21.92 -9.15 19.16
N ASP A 178 -23.16 -9.15 19.63
CA ASP A 178 -24.27 -8.34 19.10
C ASP A 178 -24.26 -6.88 19.58
N ALA A 179 -23.27 -6.48 20.40
CA ALA A 179 -23.19 -5.10 20.85
C ALA A 179 -22.87 -4.16 19.67
N PRO A 180 -23.50 -2.98 19.59
CA PRO A 180 -23.16 -2.00 18.56
C PRO A 180 -21.72 -1.55 18.76
N ALA A 181 -20.91 -1.70 17.72
CA ALA A 181 -19.54 -1.19 17.69
C ALA A 181 -19.56 0.33 17.67
N THR A 182 -18.91 0.98 18.65
CA THR A 182 -18.75 2.44 18.69
C THR A 182 -17.28 2.81 18.88
N PRO A 183 -16.86 4.04 18.53
CA PRO A 183 -15.50 4.49 18.81
C PRO A 183 -15.07 4.39 20.29
N GLU A 184 -16.02 4.53 21.22
CA GLU A 184 -15.77 4.43 22.66
C GLU A 184 -15.67 2.98 23.14
N ARG A 185 -16.26 2.05 22.39
CA ARG A 185 -16.22 0.60 22.64
C ARG A 185 -15.94 -0.15 21.33
N PRO A 186 -14.69 -0.10 20.83
CA PRO A 186 -14.36 -0.75 19.58
C PRO A 186 -14.57 -2.26 19.65
N ARG A 187 -15.16 -2.84 18.61
CA ARG A 187 -15.30 -4.30 18.47
C ARG A 187 -14.14 -4.90 17.70
N LEU A 188 -13.69 -6.09 18.10
CA LEU A 188 -12.72 -6.87 17.32
C LEU A 188 -13.38 -7.44 16.06
N GLY A 189 -12.86 -7.08 14.89
CA GLY A 189 -13.38 -7.50 13.59
C GLY A 189 -14.76 -6.94 13.26
N PHE A 190 -15.31 -7.39 12.14
CA PHE A 190 -16.58 -6.95 11.56
C PHE A 190 -17.54 -8.13 11.47
N THR A 191 -18.84 -7.87 11.56
CA THR A 191 -19.87 -8.88 11.23
C THR A 191 -19.90 -9.16 9.74
N ASP A 192 -20.46 -10.30 9.32
CA ASP A 192 -20.54 -10.66 7.90
C ASP A 192 -21.28 -9.59 7.07
N ALA A 193 -22.35 -9.00 7.63
CA ALA A 193 -23.07 -7.90 7.01
C ALA A 193 -22.19 -6.65 6.85
N GLU A 194 -21.47 -6.25 7.89
CA GLU A 194 -20.56 -5.10 7.88
C GLU A 194 -19.42 -5.25 6.87
N GLN A 195 -18.89 -6.47 6.74
CA GLN A 195 -17.87 -6.80 5.74
C GLN A 195 -18.44 -6.68 4.32
N ALA A 196 -19.62 -7.27 4.07
CA ALA A 196 -20.28 -7.18 2.78
C ALA A 196 -20.65 -5.74 2.40
N ASP A 197 -21.09 -4.92 3.36
CA ASP A 197 -21.39 -3.50 3.12
C ASP A 197 -20.14 -2.71 2.73
N ARG A 198 -19.01 -2.93 3.41
CA ARG A 198 -17.73 -2.28 3.08
C ARG A 198 -17.22 -2.69 1.70
N VAL A 199 -17.24 -3.99 1.40
CA VAL A 199 -16.81 -4.50 0.09
C VAL A 199 -17.71 -3.98 -1.02
N ALA A 200 -19.04 -4.05 -0.85
CA ALA A 200 -20.00 -3.54 -1.83
C ALA A 200 -19.84 -2.03 -2.04
N ALA A 201 -19.64 -1.26 -0.96
CA ALA A 201 -19.48 0.19 -1.03
C ALA A 201 -18.26 0.57 -1.87
N LEU A 202 -17.09 -0.03 -1.64
CA LEU A 202 -15.90 0.26 -2.45
C LEU A 202 -16.12 -0.14 -3.91
N LEU A 203 -16.61 -1.35 -4.17
CA LEU A 203 -16.79 -1.88 -5.52
C LEU A 203 -17.75 -1.02 -6.35
N ARG A 204 -18.85 -0.56 -5.77
CA ARG A 204 -19.75 0.42 -6.41
C ARG A 204 -19.08 1.77 -6.62
N ASN A 205 -18.37 2.27 -5.61
CA ASN A 205 -17.70 3.57 -5.67
C ASN A 205 -16.75 3.66 -6.88
N ILE A 206 -15.93 2.63 -7.09
CA ILE A 206 -14.97 2.57 -8.21
C ILE A 206 -15.58 2.08 -9.53
N GLY A 207 -16.86 1.67 -9.54
CA GLY A 207 -17.55 1.12 -10.71
C GLY A 207 -17.19 -0.33 -11.06
N LEU A 208 -16.54 -1.08 -10.16
CA LEU A 208 -16.17 -2.49 -10.33
C LEU A 208 -17.27 -3.40 -9.76
N THR A 209 -18.42 -3.44 -10.41
CA THR A 209 -19.57 -4.30 -10.03
C THR A 209 -19.76 -5.50 -10.94
N THR A 210 -19.08 -5.50 -12.10
CA THR A 210 -19.16 -6.56 -13.11
C THR A 210 -17.79 -6.79 -13.75
N ARG A 211 -17.65 -7.89 -14.50
CA ARG A 211 -16.44 -8.22 -15.28
C ARG A 211 -15.15 -8.28 -14.45
N PHE A 212 -15.23 -8.83 -13.24
CA PHE A 212 -14.08 -9.08 -12.38
C PHE A 212 -13.02 -9.92 -13.10
N ALA A 213 -11.76 -9.51 -13.02
CA ALA A 213 -10.61 -10.30 -13.48
C ALA A 213 -10.34 -11.48 -12.53
N PRO A 214 -9.66 -12.55 -12.99
CA PRO A 214 -9.26 -13.65 -12.10
C PRO A 214 -8.41 -13.20 -10.89
N LEU A 215 -7.63 -12.13 -11.06
CA LEU A 215 -6.85 -11.48 -10.00
C LEU A 215 -7.31 -10.04 -9.81
N VAL A 216 -7.70 -9.69 -8.59
CA VAL A 216 -8.01 -8.31 -8.18
C VAL A 216 -7.07 -7.90 -7.06
N ILE A 217 -6.14 -6.97 -7.33
CA ILE A 217 -5.18 -6.50 -6.34
C ILE A 217 -5.66 -5.16 -5.76
N LEU A 218 -5.68 -5.05 -4.44
CA LEU A 218 -5.84 -3.80 -3.72
C LEU A 218 -4.43 -3.31 -3.39
N MET A 219 -3.96 -2.27 -4.07
CA MET A 219 -2.62 -1.71 -3.91
C MET A 219 -2.68 -0.47 -3.02
N GLY A 220 -2.57 -0.70 -1.71
CA GLY A 220 -2.25 0.36 -0.76
C GLY A 220 -0.84 0.88 -1.01
N HIS A 221 -0.48 1.98 -0.36
CA HIS A 221 0.88 2.49 -0.45
C HIS A 221 1.40 2.97 0.90
N GLY A 222 2.73 3.04 0.98
CA GLY A 222 3.48 3.67 2.06
C GLY A 222 4.75 4.31 1.49
N SER A 223 5.57 4.90 2.35
CA SER A 223 6.84 5.48 1.94
C SER A 223 7.89 5.37 3.04
N ILE A 224 8.84 4.46 2.85
CA ILE A 224 9.91 4.23 3.82
C ILE A 224 11.21 4.87 3.32
N SER A 225 11.85 5.65 4.19
CA SER A 225 13.20 6.15 3.96
C SER A 225 13.98 6.32 5.28
N GLN A 226 15.31 6.35 5.21
CA GLN A 226 16.16 6.44 6.38
C GLN A 226 16.10 7.82 7.06
N ASN A 227 16.07 8.89 6.28
CA ASN A 227 15.94 10.26 6.79
C ASN A 227 14.51 10.75 6.56
N ASN A 228 13.64 10.45 7.52
CA ASN A 228 12.20 10.65 7.37
C ASN A 228 11.56 11.53 8.46
N PRO A 229 11.98 12.80 8.63
CA PRO A 229 11.36 13.72 9.58
C PRO A 229 9.92 14.10 9.20
N HIS A 230 9.51 13.81 7.96
CA HIS A 230 8.19 14.12 7.41
C HIS A 230 7.41 12.85 7.03
N LEU A 231 7.58 11.75 7.78
CA LEU A 231 6.96 10.43 7.52
C LEU A 231 5.49 10.54 7.10
N ALA A 232 4.67 11.21 7.92
CA ALA A 232 3.23 11.36 7.66
C ALA A 232 2.91 12.13 6.36
N ALA A 233 3.83 12.95 5.84
CA ALA A 233 3.64 13.67 4.58
C ALA A 233 4.00 12.84 3.34
N TYR A 234 4.71 11.72 3.52
CA TYR A 234 5.01 10.77 2.45
C TYR A 234 4.12 9.53 2.48
N ASP A 235 3.49 9.22 3.60
CA ASP A 235 2.54 8.10 3.67
C ASP A 235 1.16 8.48 3.10
N CYS A 236 0.19 7.57 3.18
CA CYS A 236 -1.13 7.77 2.59
C CYS A 236 -1.91 8.85 3.32
N GLY A 237 -2.23 9.95 2.62
CA GLY A 237 -3.10 11.01 3.14
C GLY A 237 -4.51 10.50 3.50
N ALA A 238 -5.03 9.54 2.74
CA ALA A 238 -6.34 8.92 3.03
C ALA A 238 -6.32 7.97 4.24
N CYS A 239 -5.13 7.62 4.74
CA CYS A 239 -4.93 6.87 5.99
C CYS A 239 -4.31 7.76 7.08
N SER A 240 -4.48 9.08 6.99
CA SER A 240 -3.95 10.06 7.96
C SER A 240 -2.42 10.01 8.13
N GLY A 241 -1.70 9.86 7.02
CA GLY A 241 -0.24 9.77 7.00
C GLY A 241 0.28 8.44 7.52
N ARG A 242 -0.45 7.35 7.26
CA ARG A 242 -0.09 5.97 7.58
C ARG A 242 -0.05 5.10 6.33
N HIS A 243 0.45 3.89 6.50
CA HIS A 243 0.53 2.88 5.45
C HIS A 243 -0.87 2.34 5.10
N GLY A 244 -1.17 2.22 3.81
CA GLY A 244 -2.46 1.69 3.30
C GLY A 244 -2.48 0.17 3.06
N GLY A 245 -1.32 -0.50 3.15
CA GLY A 245 -1.21 -1.94 2.98
C GLY A 245 -2.13 -2.77 3.88
N PRO A 246 -2.20 -2.49 5.20
CA PRO A 246 -3.11 -3.21 6.09
C PRO A 246 -4.58 -3.09 5.71
N ASN A 247 -5.05 -1.91 5.26
CA ASN A 247 -6.43 -1.75 4.78
C ASN A 247 -6.68 -2.60 3.52
N ALA A 248 -5.73 -2.62 2.59
CA ALA A 248 -5.80 -3.47 1.39
C ALA A 248 -5.86 -4.97 1.76
N ARG A 249 -5.04 -5.40 2.72
CA ARG A 249 -5.03 -6.77 3.23
C ARG A 249 -6.35 -7.15 3.89
N ALA A 250 -6.88 -6.30 4.77
CA ALA A 250 -8.17 -6.51 5.42
C ALA A 250 -9.32 -6.56 4.39
N PHE A 251 -9.33 -5.67 3.40
CA PHE A 251 -10.31 -5.69 2.31
C PHE A 251 -10.28 -7.01 1.54
N ALA A 252 -9.10 -7.45 1.11
CA ALA A 252 -8.94 -8.69 0.37
C ALA A 252 -9.38 -9.92 1.19
N ALA A 253 -9.01 -9.95 2.47
CA ALA A 253 -9.45 -11.01 3.39
C ALA A 253 -10.99 -11.06 3.48
N MET A 254 -11.67 -9.92 3.63
CA MET A 254 -13.15 -9.87 3.64
C MET A 254 -13.75 -10.32 2.30
N ALA A 255 -13.25 -9.80 1.17
CA ALA A 255 -13.80 -10.06 -0.16
C ALA A 255 -13.65 -11.53 -0.62
N ASN A 256 -12.70 -12.27 -0.06
CA ASN A 256 -12.50 -13.70 -0.34
C ASN A 256 -13.37 -14.63 0.51
N ARG A 257 -14.07 -14.13 1.54
CA ARG A 257 -14.91 -14.98 2.40
C ARG A 257 -16.18 -15.44 1.68
N PRO A 258 -16.53 -16.74 1.72
CA PRO A 258 -17.77 -17.25 1.11
C PRO A 258 -19.04 -16.55 1.62
N GLN A 259 -19.13 -16.30 2.93
CA GLN A 259 -20.29 -15.63 3.55
C GLN A 259 -20.48 -14.22 2.99
N VAL A 260 -19.37 -13.49 2.83
CA VAL A 260 -19.37 -12.14 2.25
C VAL A 260 -19.77 -12.20 0.78
N ARG A 261 -19.30 -13.18 0.01
CA ARG A 261 -19.66 -13.34 -1.41
C ARG A 261 -21.15 -13.65 -1.61
N THR A 262 -21.76 -14.48 -0.77
CA THR A 262 -23.22 -14.71 -0.78
C THR A 262 -23.97 -13.39 -0.55
N LEU A 263 -23.57 -12.63 0.47
CA LEU A 263 -24.14 -11.35 0.81
C LEU A 263 -23.91 -10.27 -0.28
N LEU A 264 -22.80 -10.33 -1.03
CA LEU A 264 -22.55 -9.46 -2.18
C LEU A 264 -23.50 -9.78 -3.35
N ALA A 265 -23.77 -11.07 -3.61
CA ALA A 265 -24.71 -11.49 -4.63
C ALA A 265 -26.13 -10.99 -4.34
N GLU A 266 -26.58 -11.05 -3.07
CA GLU A 266 -27.85 -10.46 -2.62
C GLU A 266 -27.89 -8.92 -2.84
N ARG A 267 -26.72 -8.27 -2.79
CA ARG A 267 -26.53 -6.84 -3.10
C ARG A 267 -26.34 -6.57 -4.60
N GLY A 268 -26.52 -7.58 -5.46
CA GLY A 268 -26.40 -7.46 -6.92
C GLY A 268 -24.96 -7.37 -7.45
N ILE A 269 -23.98 -7.82 -6.66
CA ILE A 269 -22.56 -7.87 -7.06
C ILE A 269 -22.14 -9.34 -7.06
N GLU A 270 -22.09 -9.93 -8.25
CA GLU A 270 -21.64 -11.31 -8.42
C GLU A 270 -20.14 -11.35 -8.68
N VAL A 271 -19.38 -11.81 -7.68
CA VAL A 271 -17.94 -12.08 -7.82
C VAL A 271 -17.76 -13.53 -8.31
N PRO A 272 -17.17 -13.75 -9.50
CA PRO A 272 -16.91 -15.09 -10.01
C PRO A 272 -16.06 -15.95 -9.07
N GLU A 273 -16.31 -17.27 -9.04
CA GLU A 273 -15.54 -18.21 -8.21
C GLU A 273 -14.04 -18.25 -8.57
N ASP A 274 -13.71 -17.97 -9.83
CA ASP A 274 -12.33 -17.91 -10.32
C ASP A 274 -11.64 -16.55 -10.07
N THR A 275 -12.29 -15.63 -9.37
CA THR A 275 -11.73 -14.34 -8.96
C THR A 275 -11.17 -14.40 -7.55
N TRP A 276 -9.92 -13.98 -7.37
CA TRP A 276 -9.26 -13.89 -6.07
C TRP A 276 -8.76 -12.47 -5.79
N PHE A 277 -9.07 -11.95 -4.60
CA PHE A 277 -8.59 -10.65 -4.14
C PHE A 277 -7.25 -10.79 -3.40
N ILE A 278 -6.31 -9.88 -3.64
CA ILE A 278 -5.01 -9.85 -2.96
C ILE A 278 -4.77 -8.44 -2.44
N GLY A 279 -4.45 -8.32 -1.15
CA GLY A 279 -3.97 -7.06 -0.59
C GLY A 279 -2.49 -6.87 -0.93
N ALA A 280 -2.09 -5.64 -1.22
CA ALA A 280 -0.70 -5.30 -1.49
C ALA A 280 -0.35 -3.91 -0.98
N GLU A 281 0.94 -3.67 -0.78
CA GLU A 281 1.49 -2.35 -0.50
C GLU A 281 2.63 -2.02 -1.48
N HIS A 282 2.52 -0.87 -2.12
CA HIS A 282 3.60 -0.26 -2.89
C HIS A 282 4.33 0.77 -2.03
N ASN A 283 5.64 0.58 -1.84
CA ASN A 283 6.49 1.61 -1.24
C ASN A 283 6.88 2.62 -2.32
N THR A 284 6.20 3.76 -2.29
CA THR A 284 6.38 4.84 -3.27
C THR A 284 7.76 5.47 -3.25
N CYS A 285 8.62 5.19 -2.27
CA CYS A 285 9.99 5.72 -2.24
C CYS A 285 10.96 4.82 -3.04
N ASP A 286 10.85 3.50 -2.92
CA ASP A 286 11.81 2.52 -3.44
C ASP A 286 11.25 1.51 -4.46
N GLU A 287 9.98 1.65 -4.83
CA GLU A 287 9.22 0.81 -5.77
C GLU A 287 9.00 -0.65 -5.32
N VAL A 288 9.25 -0.98 -4.05
CA VAL A 288 9.00 -2.34 -3.55
C VAL A 288 7.49 -2.57 -3.44
N ILE A 289 7.01 -3.67 -4.03
CA ILE A 289 5.63 -4.15 -3.88
C ILE A 289 5.62 -5.40 -3.01
N THR A 290 4.94 -5.30 -1.87
CA THR A 290 4.68 -6.40 -0.94
C THR A 290 3.27 -6.91 -1.18
N LEU A 291 3.14 -8.20 -1.54
CA LEU A 291 1.85 -8.88 -1.63
C LEU A 291 1.57 -9.57 -0.31
N TYR A 292 0.36 -9.41 0.21
CA TYR A 292 -0.07 -10.05 1.45
C TYR A 292 -0.76 -11.38 1.19
N ASP A 293 -0.56 -12.31 2.13
CA ASP A 293 -1.20 -13.62 2.15
C ASP A 293 -1.10 -14.42 0.83
N PRO A 294 0.08 -14.47 0.16
CA PRO A 294 0.23 -15.21 -1.10
C PRO A 294 -0.01 -16.72 -0.93
N ASP A 295 0.17 -17.24 0.29
CA ASP A 295 -0.04 -18.66 0.61
C ASP A 295 -1.52 -19.08 0.55
N ASP A 296 -2.46 -18.12 0.63
CA ASP A 296 -3.90 -18.39 0.49
C ASP A 296 -4.36 -18.42 -0.97
N LEU A 297 -3.47 -18.09 -1.92
CA LEU A 297 -3.81 -18.06 -3.34
C LEU A 297 -4.19 -19.45 -3.85
N PRO A 298 -5.34 -19.60 -4.55
CA PRO A 298 -5.66 -20.84 -5.24
C PRO A 298 -4.57 -21.24 -6.23
N ALA A 299 -4.14 -22.51 -6.21
CA ALA A 299 -3.05 -23.01 -7.05
C ALA A 299 -3.25 -22.74 -8.55
N ALA A 300 -4.51 -22.71 -9.02
CA ALA A 300 -4.86 -22.39 -10.40
C ALA A 300 -4.45 -20.98 -10.84
N LEU A 301 -4.27 -20.04 -9.90
CA LEU A 301 -3.91 -18.65 -10.16
C LEU A 301 -2.42 -18.36 -9.96
N ALA A 302 -1.62 -19.33 -9.51
CA ALA A 302 -0.19 -19.14 -9.21
C ALA A 302 0.61 -18.67 -10.44
N SER A 303 0.34 -19.25 -11.61
CA SER A 303 1.00 -18.85 -12.86
C SER A 303 0.58 -17.44 -13.32
N ALA A 304 -0.69 -17.09 -13.16
CA ALA A 304 -1.22 -15.77 -13.47
C ALA A 304 -0.58 -14.71 -12.55
N LEU A 305 -0.42 -15.00 -11.25
CA LEU A 305 0.22 -14.09 -10.31
C LEU A 305 1.72 -13.92 -10.61
N ALA A 306 2.42 -15.01 -10.94
CA ALA A 306 3.84 -14.95 -11.31
C ALA A 306 4.08 -14.08 -12.56
N GLU A 307 3.23 -14.21 -13.57
CA GLU A 307 3.29 -13.37 -14.77
C GLU A 307 2.95 -11.91 -14.43
N LEU A 308 1.91 -11.67 -13.63
CA LEU A 308 1.56 -10.32 -13.18
C LEU A 308 2.71 -9.67 -12.40
N ARG A 309 3.39 -10.42 -11.53
CA ARG A 309 4.56 -9.94 -10.79
C ARG A 309 5.68 -9.49 -11.72
N ARG A 310 5.97 -10.25 -12.78
CA ARG A 310 6.97 -9.88 -13.79
C ARG A 310 6.63 -8.58 -14.51
N VAL A 311 5.35 -8.31 -14.77
CA VAL A 311 4.91 -7.04 -15.39
C VAL A 311 4.98 -5.90 -14.38
N LEU A 312 4.59 -6.12 -13.12
CA LEU A 312 4.72 -5.13 -12.04
C LEU A 312 6.17 -4.72 -11.82
N ASP A 313 7.11 -5.67 -11.75
CA ASP A 313 8.53 -5.37 -11.56
C ASP A 313 9.09 -4.50 -12.71
N GLN A 314 8.67 -4.76 -13.96
CA GLN A 314 9.01 -3.91 -15.11
C GLN A 314 8.35 -2.53 -15.05
N ALA A 315 7.11 -2.45 -14.56
CA ALA A 315 6.41 -1.18 -14.38
C ALA A 315 7.10 -0.32 -13.31
N CYS A 316 7.58 -0.93 -12.21
CA CYS A 316 8.41 -0.29 -11.18
C CYS A 316 9.72 0.26 -11.75
N GLU A 317 10.44 -0.49 -12.59
CA GLU A 317 11.65 0.01 -13.25
C GLU A 317 11.38 1.24 -14.13
N ARG A 318 10.29 1.22 -14.90
CA ARG A 318 9.89 2.34 -15.76
C ARG A 318 9.39 3.54 -14.95
N SER A 319 8.65 3.29 -13.88
CA SER A 319 8.19 4.30 -12.91
C SER A 319 9.37 5.01 -12.24
N ALA A 320 10.37 4.26 -11.75
CA ALA A 320 11.61 4.83 -11.22
C ALA A 320 12.38 5.65 -12.26
N HIS A 321 12.46 5.15 -13.49
CA HIS A 321 13.08 5.85 -14.62
C HIS A 321 12.39 7.18 -14.92
N GLU A 322 11.06 7.19 -15.00
CA GLU A 322 10.31 8.43 -15.13
C GLU A 322 10.59 9.37 -13.97
N ARG A 323 10.55 8.88 -12.73
CA ARG A 323 10.75 9.68 -11.51
C ARG A 323 12.14 10.33 -11.45
N CYS A 324 13.18 9.68 -11.99
CA CYS A 324 14.52 10.25 -12.06
C CYS A 324 14.56 11.64 -12.73
N ARG A 325 13.63 11.97 -13.64
CA ARG A 325 13.55 13.33 -14.24
C ARG A 325 13.35 14.44 -13.21
N ARG A 326 12.81 14.11 -12.04
CA ARG A 326 12.43 15.08 -11.00
C ARG A 326 13.48 15.18 -9.89
N PHE A 327 14.49 14.33 -9.87
CA PHE A 327 15.56 14.36 -8.87
C PHE A 327 16.80 15.09 -9.39
N ALA A 328 17.21 16.14 -8.67
CA ALA A 328 18.43 16.88 -9.02
C ALA A 328 19.70 16.01 -8.96
N SER A 329 19.71 14.98 -8.10
CA SER A 329 20.83 14.03 -7.97
C SER A 329 20.77 12.84 -8.92
N ALA A 330 19.78 12.77 -9.82
CA ALA A 330 19.65 11.64 -10.72
C ALA A 330 20.85 11.54 -11.67
N PRO A 331 21.28 10.30 -12.04
CA PRO A 331 22.21 10.12 -13.14
C PRO A 331 21.66 10.77 -14.42
N ARG A 332 22.54 11.21 -15.31
CA ARG A 332 22.14 11.65 -16.65
C ARG A 332 21.75 10.42 -17.48
N ASP A 333 20.54 10.45 -18.05
CA ASP A 333 20.00 9.42 -18.94
C ASP A 333 20.18 7.97 -18.43
N PRO A 334 19.71 7.63 -17.21
CA PRO A 334 19.88 6.30 -16.65
C PRO A 334 19.06 5.28 -17.44
N THR A 335 19.54 4.04 -17.54
CA THR A 335 18.65 2.93 -17.92
C THR A 335 17.60 2.68 -16.83
N PRO A 336 16.46 2.02 -17.11
CA PRO A 336 15.45 1.71 -16.09
C PRO A 336 16.01 0.99 -14.87
N ALA A 337 16.90 0.01 -15.06
CA ALA A 337 17.57 -0.68 -13.97
C ALA A 337 18.54 0.22 -13.17
N GLN A 338 19.20 1.20 -13.82
CA GLN A 338 20.03 2.18 -13.11
C GLN A 338 19.17 3.18 -12.32
N ALA A 339 18.04 3.60 -12.89
CA ALA A 339 17.09 4.48 -12.22
C ALA A 339 16.47 3.83 -10.99
N LEU A 340 16.03 2.56 -11.09
CA LEU A 340 15.51 1.80 -9.95
C LEU A 340 16.55 1.70 -8.83
N ARG A 341 17.79 1.35 -9.19
CA ARG A 341 18.89 1.32 -8.21
C ARG A 341 19.10 2.67 -7.54
N HIS A 342 19.04 3.76 -8.30
CA HIS A 342 19.21 5.11 -7.79
C HIS A 342 18.10 5.49 -6.80
N VAL A 343 16.83 5.21 -7.09
CA VAL A 343 15.72 5.53 -6.18
C VAL A 343 15.78 4.69 -4.90
N VAL A 344 16.15 3.42 -5.01
CA VAL A 344 16.36 2.53 -3.86
C VAL A 344 17.54 3.00 -3.00
N GLU A 345 18.63 3.45 -3.61
CA GLU A 345 19.76 4.01 -2.87
C GLU A 345 19.38 5.31 -2.16
N ARG A 346 18.58 6.18 -2.81
CA ARG A 346 18.08 7.41 -2.20
C ARG A 346 17.23 7.15 -0.96
N SER A 347 16.38 6.12 -0.94
CA SER A 347 15.57 5.80 0.25
C SER A 347 16.44 5.37 1.45
N ARG A 348 17.64 4.86 1.18
CA ARG A 348 18.58 4.32 2.19
C ARG A 348 19.73 5.25 2.53
N ASP A 349 19.84 6.39 1.87
CA ASP A 349 20.86 7.38 2.11
C ASP A 349 20.37 8.42 3.12
N PHE A 350 20.93 8.39 4.33
CA PHE A 350 20.58 9.31 5.42
C PHE A 350 20.86 10.79 5.10
N SER A 351 21.68 11.09 4.07
CA SER A 351 21.93 12.46 3.65
C SER A 351 20.81 13.04 2.78
N GLN A 352 19.90 12.20 2.26
CA GLN A 352 18.76 12.66 1.47
C GLN A 352 17.73 13.34 2.37
N ALA A 353 17.61 14.66 2.28
CA ALA A 353 16.57 15.41 3.00
C ALA A 353 15.15 15.16 2.42
N ARG A 354 15.08 14.85 1.11
CA ARG A 354 13.84 14.53 0.40
C ARG A 354 14.08 13.34 -0.53
N PRO A 355 14.04 12.11 -0.01
CA PRO A 355 14.24 10.91 -0.81
C PRO A 355 13.09 10.69 -1.81
N GLU A 356 11.87 11.05 -1.43
CA GLU A 356 10.66 11.11 -2.27
C GLU A 356 10.12 12.55 -2.37
N LEU A 357 9.31 12.86 -3.40
CA LEU A 357 8.83 14.23 -3.66
C LEU A 357 7.44 14.53 -3.05
N GLY A 358 6.75 13.51 -2.52
CA GLY A 358 5.42 13.63 -1.93
C GLY A 358 4.41 14.29 -2.88
N HIS A 359 3.43 15.01 -2.32
CA HIS A 359 2.29 15.59 -3.05
C HIS A 359 2.46 17.04 -3.48
N ALA A 360 3.64 17.65 -3.27
CA ALA A 360 3.81 19.10 -3.37
C ALA A 360 3.53 19.70 -4.77
N THR A 361 3.46 18.86 -5.80
CA THR A 361 3.19 19.26 -7.19
C THR A 361 1.86 18.77 -7.73
N ASN A 362 1.06 18.07 -6.92
CA ASN A 362 -0.26 17.62 -7.32
C ASN A 362 -1.10 18.84 -7.74
N ALA A 363 -1.76 18.73 -8.88
CA ALA A 363 -2.38 19.86 -9.55
C ALA A 363 -3.80 19.57 -10.07
N ALA A 364 -4.25 18.32 -10.00
CA ALA A 364 -5.61 17.95 -10.39
C ALA A 364 -6.09 16.70 -9.65
N ALA A 365 -7.41 16.53 -9.59
CA ALA A 365 -8.04 15.25 -9.28
C ALA A 365 -8.94 14.88 -10.47
N LEU A 366 -8.72 13.69 -11.04
CA LEU A 366 -9.51 13.17 -12.16
C LEU A 366 -10.50 12.14 -11.62
N VAL A 367 -11.79 12.49 -11.64
CA VAL A 367 -12.88 11.60 -11.24
C VAL A 367 -13.58 11.08 -12.49
N GLY A 368 -13.52 9.77 -12.72
CA GLY A 368 -14.18 9.15 -13.86
C GLY A 368 -13.61 7.78 -14.21
N ARG A 369 -14.08 7.21 -15.33
CA ARG A 369 -13.59 5.93 -15.80
C ARG A 369 -12.13 6.04 -16.22
N ARG A 370 -11.32 5.01 -15.96
CA ARG A 370 -9.89 4.99 -16.29
C ARG A 370 -9.63 5.28 -17.77
N SER A 371 -10.54 4.89 -18.66
CA SER A 371 -10.50 5.17 -20.10
C SER A 371 -10.36 6.64 -20.48
N MET A 372 -10.75 7.57 -19.59
CA MET A 372 -10.58 9.01 -19.80
C MET A 372 -9.10 9.43 -19.84
N SER A 373 -8.26 8.83 -18.99
CA SER A 373 -6.86 9.24 -18.79
C SER A 373 -5.84 8.13 -19.06
N GLN A 374 -6.29 6.95 -19.51
CA GLN A 374 -5.42 5.83 -19.85
C GLN A 374 -4.40 6.24 -20.92
N GLY A 375 -3.12 5.90 -20.69
CA GLY A 375 -2.00 6.23 -21.58
C GLY A 375 -1.54 7.70 -21.56
N LEU A 376 -2.16 8.57 -20.76
CA LEU A 376 -1.68 9.94 -20.60
C LEU A 376 -0.51 10.01 -19.62
N PHE A 377 0.50 10.82 -19.93
CA PHE A 377 1.51 11.23 -18.97
C PHE A 377 1.03 12.44 -18.19
N LEU A 378 0.85 12.27 -16.87
CA LEU A 378 0.39 13.33 -15.98
C LEU A 378 1.47 13.82 -15.00
N ASP A 379 2.72 13.40 -15.24
CA ASP A 379 3.93 13.84 -14.50
C ASP A 379 3.87 13.60 -12.99
N ARG A 380 3.05 12.63 -12.53
CA ARG A 380 2.73 12.41 -11.11
C ARG A 380 2.20 13.68 -10.46
N ARG A 381 1.19 14.28 -11.08
CA ARG A 381 0.54 15.54 -10.63
C ARG A 381 -0.97 15.49 -10.67
N ALA A 382 -1.55 14.29 -10.73
CA ALA A 382 -2.99 14.11 -10.71
C ALA A 382 -3.36 12.93 -9.82
N PHE A 383 -4.31 13.15 -8.91
CA PHE A 383 -5.02 12.06 -8.30
C PHE A 383 -5.93 11.38 -9.33
N LEU A 384 -5.94 10.05 -9.35
CA LEU A 384 -6.74 9.26 -10.27
C LEU A 384 -7.81 8.50 -9.49
N ILE A 385 -9.07 8.94 -9.59
CA ILE A 385 -10.21 8.39 -8.87
C ILE A 385 -11.14 7.69 -9.87
N SER A 386 -11.31 6.38 -9.70
CA SER A 386 -12.24 5.63 -10.53
C SER A 386 -13.67 5.92 -10.13
N TYR A 387 -14.50 6.17 -11.14
CA TYR A 387 -15.93 6.40 -10.99
C TYR A 387 -16.62 6.04 -12.31
N ASP A 388 -17.75 5.32 -12.23
CA ASP A 388 -18.55 4.99 -13.40
C ASP A 388 -19.93 5.69 -13.36
N PRO A 389 -20.13 6.78 -14.11
CA PRO A 389 -21.39 7.52 -14.11
C PRO A 389 -22.57 6.67 -14.62
N THR A 390 -22.31 5.60 -15.37
CA THR A 390 -23.39 4.73 -15.87
C THR A 390 -24.03 3.89 -14.77
N GLN A 391 -23.39 3.79 -13.60
CA GLN A 391 -23.85 3.03 -12.45
C GLN A 391 -24.36 3.93 -11.31
N ASP A 392 -24.40 5.25 -11.51
CA ASP A 392 -24.76 6.24 -10.50
C ASP A 392 -25.75 7.29 -11.06
N PRO A 393 -26.98 6.87 -11.43
CA PRO A 393 -27.96 7.79 -12.03
C PRO A 393 -28.43 8.90 -11.09
N SER A 394 -28.32 8.71 -9.77
CA SER A 394 -28.65 9.73 -8.77
C SER A 394 -27.49 10.70 -8.50
N GLY A 395 -26.26 10.39 -8.93
CA GLY A 395 -25.06 11.18 -8.64
C GLY A 395 -24.58 11.06 -7.19
N THR A 396 -25.13 10.14 -6.39
CA THR A 396 -24.83 10.02 -4.95
C THR A 396 -23.41 9.53 -4.71
N VAL A 397 -22.92 8.64 -5.57
CA VAL A 397 -21.53 8.18 -5.50
C VAL A 397 -20.59 9.33 -5.86
N LEU A 398 -20.89 10.06 -6.94
CA LEU A 398 -20.09 11.22 -7.34
C LEU A 398 -20.05 12.30 -6.25
N GLU A 399 -21.20 12.62 -5.64
CA GLU A 399 -21.28 13.56 -4.53
C GLU A 399 -20.37 13.12 -3.37
N GLY A 400 -20.44 11.85 -2.96
CA GLY A 400 -19.57 11.31 -1.92
C GLY A 400 -18.08 11.38 -2.26
N ILE A 401 -17.71 11.11 -3.52
CA ILE A 401 -16.33 11.29 -3.99
C ILE A 401 -15.92 12.77 -3.88
N LEU A 402 -16.72 13.68 -4.42
CA LEU A 402 -16.39 15.11 -4.48
C LEU A 402 -16.29 15.75 -3.08
N LEU A 403 -17.11 15.31 -2.12
CA LEU A 403 -17.01 15.73 -0.73
C LEU A 403 -15.72 15.26 -0.05
N ALA A 404 -15.12 14.15 -0.52
CA ALA A 404 -13.90 13.59 0.04
C ALA A 404 -12.62 14.10 -0.67
N VAL A 405 -12.69 14.38 -1.98
CA VAL A 405 -11.51 14.75 -2.80
C VAL A 405 -11.48 16.23 -3.19
N GLY A 406 -12.55 16.98 -2.91
CA GLY A 406 -12.62 18.42 -3.11
C GLY A 406 -11.68 19.17 -2.14
N PRO A 407 -11.14 20.33 -2.56
CA PRO A 407 -10.29 21.17 -1.72
C PRO A 407 -11.04 21.84 -0.56
#